data_AF-A0A846G889-F1
#
_entry.id   AF-A0A846G889-F1
#
_cell.length_a   1.000
_cell.length_b   1.000
_cell.length_c   1.000
_cell.angle_alpha   90.00
_cell.angle_beta   90.00
_cell.angle_gamma   90.00
#
_symmetry.space_group_name_H-M   'P 1'
#
loop_
_entity.id
_entity.type
_entity.pdbx_description
1 polymer ?
#
loop_
_entity_poly.entity_id
_entity_poly.type
_entity_poly.pdbx_seq_one_letter_code
_entity_poly.pdbx_strand_id
1 'polypeptide(L)'
;MGKLKNIVSAFLAALQPKSEELEVETYGLTDSEFPPEKTEEIVGWLSKGMIKMGYIGKSYLVFDHGNENWEDLILTAILREEPIFLYRLENRPSPVNIGCHWYLTEHPSLRLYKLHFEAN
;
A
#
# COMPACT_ATOMS: atom_id res chain seq x y z
N MET A 1 11.66 -12.36 18.18
CA MET A 1 12.87 -11.80 17.53
C MET A 1 12.58 -11.10 16.19
N GLY A 2 11.56 -11.48 15.40
CA GLY A 2 11.21 -10.81 14.13
C GLY A 2 10.70 -9.37 14.29
N LYS A 3 9.67 -9.15 15.12
CA LYS A 3 9.04 -7.82 15.30
C LYS A 3 10.00 -6.69 15.67
N LEU A 4 11.00 -6.95 16.52
CA LEU A 4 11.98 -5.93 16.92
C LEU A 4 12.89 -5.52 15.75
N LYS A 5 13.30 -6.47 14.91
CA LYS A 5 14.10 -6.17 13.70
C LYS A 5 13.30 -5.33 12.71
N ASN A 6 12.01 -5.62 12.58
CA ASN A 6 11.13 -4.93 11.65
C ASN A 6 10.86 -3.48 12.08
N ILE A 7 10.65 -3.24 13.38
CA ILE A 7 10.53 -1.88 13.93
C ILE A 7 11.82 -1.08 13.70
N VAL A 8 13.00 -1.67 13.94
CA VAL A 8 14.29 -1.01 13.70
C VAL A 8 14.46 -0.69 12.22
N SER A 9 14.12 -1.62 11.31
CA SER A 9 14.19 -1.39 9.87
C SER A 9 13.24 -0.27 9.41
N ALA A 10 12.00 -0.29 9.88
CA ALA A 10 11.00 0.72 9.53
C ALA A 10 11.39 2.10 10.09
N PHE A 11 11.98 2.14 11.28
CA PHE A 11 12.51 3.37 11.87
C PHE A 11 13.70 3.92 11.09
N LEU A 12 14.66 3.06 10.68
CA LEU A 12 15.77 3.48 9.82
C LEU A 12 15.29 3.96 8.46
N ALA A 13 14.30 3.28 7.87
CA ALA A 13 13.64 3.73 6.65
C ALA A 13 13.03 5.13 6.85
N ALA A 14 12.37 5.41 7.97
CA ALA A 14 11.80 6.73 8.25
C ALA A 14 12.81 7.89 8.29
N LEU A 15 14.11 7.60 8.51
CA LEU A 15 15.18 8.60 8.47
C LEU A 15 15.70 8.90 7.06
N GLN A 16 15.34 8.08 6.07
CA GLN A 16 15.74 8.31 4.68
C GLN A 16 14.91 9.44 4.05
N PRO A 17 15.52 10.25 3.16
CA PRO A 17 14.78 11.25 2.39
C PRO A 17 13.55 10.65 1.71
N LYS A 18 12.45 11.40 1.65
CA LYS A 18 11.31 11.04 0.81
C LYS A 18 11.68 11.25 -0.66
N SER A 19 11.09 10.45 -1.55
CA SER A 19 11.29 10.64 -2.99
C SER A 19 10.77 12.01 -3.43
N GLU A 20 11.46 12.62 -4.39
CA GLU A 20 11.07 13.87 -5.04
C GLU A 20 10.15 13.63 -6.25
N GLU A 21 9.93 12.36 -6.60
CA GLU A 21 9.07 11.94 -7.69
C GLU A 21 7.93 11.06 -7.16
N LEU A 22 6.86 10.94 -7.96
CA LEU A 22 5.76 10.05 -7.63
C LEU A 22 6.13 8.61 -7.99
N GLU A 23 6.22 7.76 -6.98
CA GLU A 23 6.56 6.35 -7.15
C GLU A 23 5.46 5.45 -6.58
N VAL A 24 5.10 4.40 -7.32
CA VAL A 24 4.17 3.35 -6.86
C VAL A 24 4.92 2.04 -6.86
N GLU A 25 5.31 1.56 -5.68
CA GLU A 25 5.91 0.23 -5.54
C GLU A 25 4.82 -0.83 -5.39
N THR A 26 4.96 -1.92 -6.14
CA THR A 26 3.97 -3.00 -6.18
C THR A 26 4.47 -4.25 -5.43
N TYR A 27 3.58 -4.91 -4.71
CA TYR A 27 3.84 -6.12 -3.91
C TYR A 27 2.75 -7.16 -4.13
N GLY A 28 3.06 -8.43 -3.86
CA GLY A 28 2.07 -9.53 -3.94
C GLY A 28 1.71 -9.99 -5.36
N LEU A 29 2.34 -9.41 -6.39
CA LEU A 29 2.22 -9.93 -7.75
C LEU A 29 3.05 -11.21 -7.90
N THR A 30 2.41 -12.27 -8.38
CA THR A 30 3.11 -13.37 -9.03
C THR A 30 2.94 -13.23 -10.55
N ASP A 31 3.99 -13.54 -11.33
CA ASP A 31 4.04 -13.34 -12.79
C ASP A 31 2.87 -14.00 -13.56
N SER A 32 2.16 -14.94 -12.94
CA SER A 32 1.05 -15.70 -13.52
C SER A 32 -0.35 -15.16 -13.24
N GLU A 33 -0.53 -14.27 -12.26
CA GLU A 33 -1.88 -13.96 -11.74
C GLU A 33 -2.51 -12.72 -12.37
N PHE A 34 -1.69 -11.82 -12.92
CA PHE A 34 -2.16 -10.54 -13.42
C PHE A 34 -1.50 -10.18 -14.75
N PRO A 35 -2.28 -9.96 -15.84
CA PRO A 35 -1.75 -9.38 -17.06
C PRO A 35 -1.06 -8.04 -16.76
N PRO A 36 0.15 -7.78 -17.29
CA PRO A 36 0.86 -6.53 -17.07
C PRO A 36 0.01 -5.29 -17.36
N GLU A 37 -0.86 -5.35 -18.38
CA GLU A 37 -1.72 -4.24 -18.78
C GLU A 37 -2.69 -3.84 -17.66
N LYS A 38 -3.21 -4.82 -16.89
CA LYS A 38 -4.11 -4.52 -15.78
C LYS A 38 -3.35 -3.92 -14.59
N THR A 39 -2.13 -4.36 -14.34
CA THR A 39 -1.27 -3.75 -13.31
C THR A 39 -1.00 -2.29 -13.66
N GLU A 40 -0.62 -2.00 -14.90
CA GLU A 40 -0.39 -0.65 -15.39
C GLU A 40 -1.66 0.22 -15.33
N GLU A 41 -2.84 -0.34 -15.63
CA GLU A 41 -4.11 0.36 -15.51
C GLU A 41 -4.37 0.83 -14.07
N ILE A 42 -4.22 -0.07 -13.09
CA ILE A 42 -4.45 0.23 -11.67
C ILE A 42 -3.43 1.26 -11.16
N VAL A 43 -2.15 1.05 -11.47
CA VAL A 43 -1.08 1.98 -11.11
C VAL A 43 -1.33 3.35 -11.75
N GLY A 44 -1.69 3.39 -13.03
CA GLY A 44 -2.01 4.62 -13.75
C GLY A 44 -3.21 5.37 -13.16
N TRP A 45 -4.24 4.64 -12.72
CA TRP A 45 -5.39 5.25 -12.03
C TRP A 45 -4.98 5.85 -10.68
N LEU A 46 -4.20 5.11 -9.88
CA LEU A 46 -3.68 5.58 -8.59
C LEU A 46 -2.80 6.81 -8.74
N SER A 47 -1.86 6.78 -9.69
CA SER A 47 -0.95 7.89 -9.96
C SER A 47 -1.72 9.15 -10.33
N LYS A 48 -2.74 9.06 -11.21
CA LYS A 48 -3.60 10.21 -11.54
C LYS A 48 -4.32 10.76 -10.32
N GLY A 49 -4.84 9.89 -9.45
CA GLY A 49 -5.48 10.29 -8.20
C GLY A 49 -4.53 11.04 -7.27
N MET A 50 -3.32 10.52 -7.09
CA MET A 50 -2.28 11.13 -6.25
C MET A 50 -1.79 12.46 -6.82
N ILE A 51 -1.52 12.55 -8.12
CA ILE A 51 -1.15 13.81 -8.81
C ILE A 51 -2.24 14.86 -8.61
N LYS A 52 -3.52 14.49 -8.78
CA LYS A 52 -4.65 15.40 -8.59
C LYS A 52 -4.73 15.93 -7.14
N MET A 53 -4.31 15.14 -6.16
CA MET A 53 -4.24 15.55 -4.75
C MET A 53 -2.95 16.32 -4.41
N GLY A 54 -2.06 16.56 -5.38
CA GLY A 54 -0.77 17.21 -5.16
C GLY A 54 0.22 16.36 -4.37
N TYR A 55 0.00 15.04 -4.32
CA TYR A 55 0.92 14.13 -3.63
C TYR A 55 2.17 13.88 -4.48
N ILE A 56 3.33 14.00 -3.84
CA ILE A 56 4.65 13.68 -4.38
C ILE A 56 5.34 12.78 -3.36
N GLY A 57 6.06 11.77 -3.84
CA GLY A 57 6.75 10.79 -3.01
C GLY A 57 6.31 9.36 -3.31
N LYS A 58 6.65 8.48 -2.39
CA LYS A 58 6.51 7.04 -2.55
C LYS A 58 5.18 6.53 -2.00
N SER A 59 4.56 5.63 -2.74
CA SER A 59 3.33 4.95 -2.36
C SER A 59 3.47 3.45 -2.58
N TYR A 60 2.60 2.70 -1.92
CA TYR A 60 2.63 1.24 -1.93
C TYR A 60 1.31 0.70 -2.48
N LEU A 61 1.37 -0.25 -3.41
CA LEU A 61 0.22 -0.99 -3.93
C LEU A 61 0.45 -2.49 -3.67
N VAL A 62 -0.43 -3.07 -2.88
CA VAL A 62 -0.42 -4.50 -2.58
C VAL A 62 -1.49 -5.21 -3.39
N PHE A 63 -1.13 -6.25 -4.14
CA PHE A 63 -2.08 -7.21 -4.72
C PHE A 63 -2.28 -8.33 -3.71
N ASP A 64 -3.49 -8.43 -3.17
CA ASP A 64 -3.75 -9.15 -1.92
C ASP A 64 -4.72 -10.33 -2.10
N HIS A 65 -4.34 -11.49 -1.57
CA HIS A 65 -5.14 -12.73 -1.61
C HIS A 65 -6.04 -12.92 -0.38
N GLY A 66 -6.01 -12.00 0.59
CA GLY A 66 -6.94 -11.96 1.71
C GLY A 66 -6.54 -12.76 2.95
N ASN A 67 -5.35 -13.37 2.98
CA ASN A 67 -4.82 -14.08 4.16
C ASN A 67 -3.35 -13.74 4.45
N GLU A 68 -2.86 -12.65 3.89
CA GLU A 68 -1.45 -12.27 3.93
C GLU A 68 -1.16 -11.34 5.09
N ASN A 69 0.11 -11.31 5.51
CA ASN A 69 0.56 -10.44 6.59
C ASN A 69 1.39 -9.29 6.03
N TRP A 70 0.78 -8.11 5.96
CA TRP A 70 1.40 -6.87 5.49
C TRP A 70 1.89 -5.95 6.62
N GLU A 71 1.99 -6.45 7.86
CA GLU A 71 2.32 -5.64 9.06
C GLU A 71 3.57 -4.77 8.89
N ASP A 72 4.65 -5.34 8.34
CA ASP A 72 5.93 -4.63 8.21
C ASP A 72 5.86 -3.50 7.17
N LEU A 73 5.16 -3.75 6.06
CA LEU A 73 4.94 -2.76 5.01
C LEU A 73 4.01 -1.65 5.51
N ILE A 74 2.94 -2.01 6.21
CA ILE A 74 2.01 -1.06 6.84
C ILE A 74 2.75 -0.19 7.87
N LEU A 75 3.57 -0.78 8.74
CA LEU A 75 4.34 -0.04 9.75
C LEU A 75 5.31 0.94 9.08
N THR A 76 5.98 0.51 8.01
CA THR A 76 6.88 1.38 7.23
C THR A 76 6.11 2.55 6.62
N ALA A 77 4.97 2.28 5.98
CA ALA A 77 4.13 3.29 5.38
C ALA A 77 3.62 4.31 6.41
N ILE A 78 3.17 3.84 7.58
CA ILE A 78 2.71 4.72 8.67
C ILE A 78 3.86 5.61 9.18
N LEU A 79 5.02 5.02 9.49
CA LEU A 79 6.18 5.78 10.00
C LEU A 79 6.70 6.81 8.99
N ARG A 80 6.52 6.55 7.70
CA ARG A 80 6.93 7.45 6.61
C ARG A 80 5.82 8.39 6.15
N GLU A 81 4.61 8.27 6.69
CA GLU A 81 3.42 8.98 6.21
C GLU A 81 3.23 8.80 4.69
N GLU A 82 3.49 7.59 4.20
CA GLU A 82 3.38 7.21 2.80
C GLU A 82 2.07 6.42 2.58
N PRO A 83 1.30 6.73 1.52
CA PRO A 83 0.03 6.07 1.30
C PRO A 83 0.25 4.62 0.87
N ILE A 84 -0.54 3.73 1.47
CA ILE A 84 -0.60 2.32 1.10
C ILE A 84 -2.02 1.96 0.64
N PHE A 85 -2.05 1.26 -0.48
CA PHE A 85 -3.24 0.77 -1.16
C PHE A 85 -3.20 -0.75 -1.24
N LEU A 86 -4.38 -1.35 -1.26
CA LEU A 86 -4.57 -2.79 -1.38
C LEU A 86 -5.60 -3.06 -2.48
N TYR A 87 -5.20 -3.81 -3.51
CA TYR A 87 -6.09 -4.35 -4.52
C TYR A 87 -6.38 -5.82 -4.20
N ARG A 88 -7.62 -6.14 -3.80
CA ARG A 88 -7.98 -7.52 -3.48
C ARG A 88 -8.13 -8.35 -4.76
N LEU A 89 -7.39 -9.44 -4.83
CA LEU A 89 -7.54 -10.48 -5.84
C LEU A 89 -8.73 -11.39 -5.49
N GLU A 90 -8.92 -11.63 -4.20
CA GLU A 90 -9.94 -12.53 -3.65
C GLU A 90 -11.12 -11.78 -2.98
N ASN A 91 -11.94 -12.52 -2.23
CA ASN A 91 -13.20 -12.05 -1.68
C ASN A 91 -13.08 -10.93 -0.65
N ARG A 92 -12.04 -10.94 0.20
CA ARG A 92 -11.86 -9.97 1.28
C ARG A 92 -10.41 -9.51 1.35
N PRO A 93 -10.15 -8.24 1.70
CA PRO A 93 -8.79 -7.80 1.96
C PRO A 93 -8.23 -8.48 3.21
N SER A 94 -6.92 -8.68 3.25
CA SER A 94 -6.22 -9.18 4.43
C SER A 94 -6.48 -8.28 5.63
N PRO A 95 -6.64 -8.85 6.84
CA PRO A 95 -6.91 -8.09 8.04
C PRO A 95 -5.74 -7.16 8.37
N VAL A 96 -6.06 -6.06 9.03
CA VAL A 96 -5.09 -5.10 9.56
C VAL A 96 -5.14 -5.07 11.08
N ASN A 97 -4.03 -4.67 11.69
CA ASN A 97 -3.91 -4.57 13.14
C ASN A 97 -4.74 -3.41 13.73
N ILE A 98 -4.86 -3.42 15.06
CA ILE A 98 -5.59 -2.43 15.85
C ILE A 98 -5.14 -1.00 15.47
N GLY A 99 -6.11 -0.12 15.20
CA GLY A 99 -5.88 1.29 14.83
C GLY A 99 -5.72 1.53 13.32
N CYS A 100 -5.77 0.48 12.50
CA CYS A 100 -5.75 0.59 11.04
C CYS A 100 -7.03 0.03 10.43
N HIS A 101 -7.50 0.63 9.34
CA HIS A 101 -8.68 0.17 8.60
C HIS A 101 -8.49 0.32 7.09
N TRP A 102 -8.98 -0.65 6.33
CA TRP A 102 -9.08 -0.56 4.86
C TRP A 102 -10.36 0.16 4.48
N TYR A 103 -10.24 1.28 3.77
CA TYR A 103 -11.36 2.01 3.20
C TYR A 103 -11.43 1.79 1.69
N LEU A 104 -12.59 1.37 1.21
CA LEU A 104 -12.81 1.17 -0.22
C LEU A 104 -12.68 2.51 -0.96
N THR A 105 -11.92 2.52 -2.05
CA THR A 105 -11.75 3.69 -2.91
C THR A 105 -12.82 3.77 -4.00
N GLU A 106 -12.84 4.87 -4.75
CA GLU A 106 -13.73 5.06 -5.91
C GLU A 106 -13.27 4.32 -7.18
N HIS A 107 -12.23 3.47 -7.09
CA HIS A 107 -11.74 2.73 -8.24
C HIS A 107 -12.86 1.85 -8.83
N PRO A 108 -13.09 1.86 -10.16
CA PRO A 108 -14.22 1.18 -10.80
C PRO A 108 -14.31 -0.33 -10.52
N SER A 109 -13.18 -0.98 -10.20
CA SER A 109 -13.16 -2.42 -9.88
C SER A 109 -13.84 -2.78 -8.55
N LEU A 110 -14.08 -1.82 -7.65
CA LEU A 110 -14.56 -2.07 -6.28
C LEU A 110 -13.68 -3.08 -5.50
N ARG A 111 -12.39 -3.11 -5.85
CA ARG A 111 -11.38 -3.99 -5.26
C ARG A 111 -10.20 -3.24 -4.66
N LEU A 112 -10.10 -1.93 -4.89
CA LEU A 112 -9.00 -1.12 -4.40
C LEU A 112 -9.38 -0.41 -3.11
N TYR A 113 -8.57 -0.60 -2.08
CA TYR A 113 -8.70 -0.03 -0.76
C TYR A 113 -7.51 0.88 -0.47
N LYS A 114 -7.72 1.89 0.37
CA LYS A 114 -6.69 2.74 0.95
C LYS A 114 -6.62 2.45 2.44
N LEU A 115 -5.42 2.35 2.98
CA LEU A 115 -5.25 2.24 4.43
C LEU A 115 -5.53 3.60 5.08
N HIS A 116 -6.26 3.56 6.17
CA HIS A 116 -6.44 4.67 7.08
C HIS A 116 -5.94 4.27 8.45
N PHE A 117 -5.22 5.18 9.09
CA PHE A 117 -4.75 5.03 10.47
C PHE A 117 -5.53 6.02 11.35
N GLU A 118 -6.20 5.50 12.36
CA GLU A 118 -6.90 6.30 13.37
C GLU A 118 -5.96 6.47 14.56
N ALA A 119 -5.35 7.65 14.68
CA ALA A 119 -4.63 8.02 15.89
C ALA A 119 -5.66 8.34 16.97
N ASN A 120 -5.76 7.49 17.99
CA ASN A 120 -6.48 7.80 19.23
C ASN A 120 -5.70 8.84 20.07
#